data_AF-F5T8L0-F1
#
_entry.id   AF-F5T8L0-F1
#
_cell.length_a   1.000
_cell.length_b   1.000
_cell.length_c   1.000
_cell.angle_alpha   90.00
_cell.angle_beta   90.00
_cell.angle_gamma   90.00
#
_symmetry.space_group_name_H-M   'P 1'
#
loop_
_entity.id
_entity.type
_entity.pdbx_description
1 polymer ?
#
loop_
_entity_poly.entity_id
_entity_poly.type
_entity_poly.pdbx_seq_one_letter_code
_entity_poly.pdbx_strand_id
1 'polypeptide(L)'
;MQEYEQLEKYDCIVVGGGASGLAAISAMADLGITNTLLLEKNAEAGGSLLTDSEPLSLSGKSFSGKSLLTQFLRLMEIYEVKSAFHRELISVSLNERSQVSPAPLIQNETADGEKGFRPFFTLSVKNTMSQKEELYCCNYLILAFSNSKAFSLHDAGIPEDRVKIIEGKSLSDALTSGGKVGREMGELLLRKK
;
A
#
# COMPACT_ATOMS: atom_id res chain seq x y z
N MET A 1 2.28 -13.91 27.08
CA MET A 1 1.04 -13.51 26.40
C MET A 1 1.42 -12.25 25.63
N GLN A 2 1.65 -12.35 24.32
CA GLN A 2 2.00 -11.16 23.52
C GLN A 2 0.71 -10.38 23.30
N GLU A 3 0.67 -9.15 23.83
CA GLU A 3 -0.39 -8.20 23.56
C GLU A 3 -0.37 -7.87 22.07
N TYR A 4 -1.34 -8.40 21.33
CA TYR A 4 -1.62 -7.90 20.00
C TYR A 4 -2.27 -6.53 20.20
N GLU A 5 -1.45 -5.47 20.14
CA GLU A 5 -1.95 -4.12 19.89
C GLU A 5 -2.98 -4.20 18.76
N GLN A 6 -4.09 -3.46 18.89
CA GLN A 6 -5.16 -3.43 17.89
C GLN A 6 -4.54 -3.13 16.52
N LEU A 7 -4.35 -4.16 15.71
CA LEU A 7 -3.80 -4.07 14.37
C LEU A 7 -4.73 -3.17 13.55
N GLU A 8 -4.30 -1.93 13.29
CA GLU A 8 -5.01 -1.05 12.39
C GLU A 8 -5.16 -1.74 11.04
N LYS A 9 -6.41 -1.86 10.59
CA LYS A 9 -6.73 -2.50 9.33
C LYS A 9 -6.91 -1.44 8.25
N TYR A 10 -5.98 -1.43 7.31
CA TYR A 10 -5.98 -0.52 6.16
C TYR A 10 -6.74 -1.10 4.97
N ASP A 11 -7.33 -0.25 4.15
CA ASP A 11 -7.87 -0.70 2.87
C ASP A 11 -6.73 -1.06 1.93
N CYS A 12 -5.75 -0.18 1.78
CA CYS A 12 -4.54 -0.47 1.00
C CYS A 12 -3.28 -0.05 1.74
N ILE A 13 -2.26 -0.90 1.73
CA ILE A 13 -0.90 -0.50 2.11
C ILE A 13 -0.06 -0.38 0.85
N VAL A 14 0.70 0.70 0.73
CA VAL A 14 1.70 0.92 -0.32
C VAL A 14 3.08 0.81 0.32
N VAL A 15 3.89 -0.15 -0.13
CA VAL A 15 5.24 -0.38 0.37
C VAL A 15 6.25 0.24 -0.59
N GLY A 16 7.04 1.19 -0.08
CA GLY A 16 8.02 1.99 -0.81
C GLY A 16 7.53 3.41 -1.03
N GLY A 17 8.13 4.38 -0.36
CA GLY A 17 7.91 5.82 -0.49
C GLY A 17 8.75 6.47 -1.59
N GLY A 18 9.15 5.72 -2.61
CA GLY A 18 9.78 6.26 -3.82
C GLY A 18 8.76 6.87 -4.80
N ALA A 19 9.22 7.26 -5.98
CA ALA A 19 8.38 7.90 -7.00
C ALA A 19 7.11 7.12 -7.35
N SER A 20 7.22 5.81 -7.56
CA SER A 20 6.08 4.95 -7.90
C SER A 20 5.07 4.83 -6.76
N GLY A 21 5.53 4.61 -5.52
CA GLY A 21 4.63 4.48 -4.38
C GLY A 21 3.95 5.79 -4.00
N LEU A 22 4.68 6.91 -4.08
CA LEU A 22 4.10 8.25 -3.91
C LEU A 22 3.05 8.54 -4.97
N ALA A 23 3.32 8.25 -6.25
CA ALA A 23 2.35 8.42 -7.31
C ALA A 23 1.11 7.52 -7.12
N ALA A 24 1.31 6.27 -6.68
CA ALA A 24 0.22 5.33 -6.44
C ALA A 24 -0.69 5.76 -5.29
N ILE A 25 -0.11 6.10 -4.13
CA ILE A 25 -0.90 6.50 -2.96
C ILE A 25 -1.59 7.84 -3.18
N SER A 26 -0.95 8.77 -3.89
CA SER A 26 -1.54 10.07 -4.23
C SER A 26 -2.73 9.92 -5.18
N ALA A 27 -2.62 9.05 -6.19
CA ALA A 27 -3.73 8.77 -7.11
C ALA A 27 -4.92 8.11 -6.39
N MET A 28 -4.68 7.28 -5.37
CA MET A 28 -5.76 6.75 -4.52
C MET A 28 -6.39 7.86 -3.65
N ALA A 29 -5.57 8.72 -3.05
CA ALA A 29 -6.03 9.81 -2.22
C ALA A 29 -6.88 10.84 -2.99
N ASP A 30 -6.50 11.16 -4.24
CA ASP A 30 -7.29 12.01 -5.14
C ASP A 30 -8.68 11.45 -5.47
N LEU A 31 -8.88 10.13 -5.33
CA LEU A 31 -10.18 9.47 -5.46
C LEU A 31 -10.95 9.39 -4.12
N GLY A 32 -10.43 10.00 -3.05
CA GLY A 32 -11.02 9.96 -1.71
C GLY A 32 -10.77 8.64 -0.95
N ILE A 33 -9.77 7.86 -1.37
CA ILE A 33 -9.37 6.62 -0.68
C ILE A 33 -8.24 6.94 0.31
N THR A 34 -8.62 7.32 1.53
CA THR A 34 -7.70 7.85 2.56
C THR A 34 -7.36 6.87 3.67
N ASN A 35 -8.10 5.76 3.83
CA ASN A 35 -7.75 4.68 4.75
C ASN A 35 -6.61 3.81 4.18
N THR A 36 -5.50 4.45 3.88
CA THR A 36 -4.31 3.88 3.27
C THR A 36 -3.08 4.22 4.09
N LEU A 37 -2.01 3.43 3.92
CA LEU A 37 -0.73 3.64 4.60
C LEU A 37 0.40 3.57 3.59
N LEU A 38 1.30 4.55 3.66
CA LEU A 38 2.62 4.47 3.03
C LEU A 38 3.64 3.88 4.00
N LEU A 39 4.24 2.74 3.68
CA LEU A 39 5.37 2.16 4.42
C LEU A 39 6.68 2.46 3.71
N GLU A 40 7.63 3.08 4.41
CA GLU A 40 8.95 3.43 3.87
C GLU A 40 10.07 3.02 4.83
N LYS A 41 11.11 2.37 4.32
CA LYS A 41 12.23 1.84 5.11
C LYS A 41 13.18 2.94 5.61
N ASN A 42 13.26 4.05 4.89
CA ASN A 42 14.10 5.20 5.20
C ASN A 42 13.36 6.21 6.10
N ALA A 43 14.09 7.24 6.54
CA ALA A 43 13.56 8.32 7.37
C ALA A 43 12.61 9.25 6.62
N GLU A 44 12.70 9.29 5.29
CA GLU A 44 11.94 10.18 4.43
C GLU A 44 11.51 9.47 3.13
N ALA A 45 10.44 9.99 2.53
CA ALA A 45 9.99 9.59 1.21
C ALA A 45 10.76 10.36 0.12
N GLY A 46 10.71 9.84 -1.10
CA GLY A 46 11.22 10.48 -2.31
C GLY A 46 12.04 9.55 -3.16
N GLY A 47 12.89 8.72 -2.56
CA GLY A 47 13.77 7.81 -3.30
C GLY A 47 14.56 8.56 -4.37
N SER A 48 14.44 8.14 -5.63
CA SER A 48 15.09 8.81 -6.76
C SER A 48 14.67 10.27 -6.97
N LEU A 49 13.49 10.71 -6.50
CA LEU A 49 13.07 12.12 -6.59
C LEU A 49 14.00 13.07 -5.82
N LEU A 50 14.74 12.58 -4.83
CA LEU A 50 15.68 13.38 -4.04
C LEU A 50 16.97 13.69 -4.80
N THR A 51 17.37 12.79 -5.70
CA THR A 51 18.69 12.80 -6.36
C THR A 51 18.63 13.08 -7.85
N ASP A 52 17.48 12.86 -8.49
CA ASP A 52 17.33 13.04 -9.93
C ASP A 52 17.28 14.52 -10.31
N SER A 53 18.18 14.90 -11.22
CA SER A 53 18.32 16.26 -11.74
C SER A 53 17.63 16.46 -13.08
N GLU A 54 17.13 15.39 -13.72
CA GLU A 54 16.46 15.51 -15.01
C GLU A 54 15.07 16.15 -14.86
N PRO A 55 14.72 17.13 -15.70
CA PRO A 55 13.40 17.73 -15.70
C PRO A 55 12.34 16.72 -16.16
N LEU A 56 11.38 16.46 -15.29
CA LEU A 56 10.23 15.60 -15.57
C LEU A 56 9.12 16.43 -16.21
N SER A 57 8.69 16.03 -17.41
CA SER A 57 7.53 16.65 -18.06
C SER A 57 6.26 15.90 -17.70
N LEU A 58 5.40 16.51 -16.90
CA LEU A 58 4.09 15.99 -16.52
C LEU A 58 3.00 16.98 -16.96
N SER A 59 2.08 16.52 -17.80
CA SER A 59 0.97 17.34 -18.33
C SER A 59 1.42 18.66 -18.96
N GLY A 60 2.54 18.62 -19.70
CA GLY A 60 3.13 19.80 -20.36
C GLY A 60 3.85 20.78 -19.42
N LYS A 61 3.97 20.47 -18.12
CA LYS A 61 4.76 21.24 -17.15
C LYS A 61 6.03 20.49 -16.80
N SER A 62 7.12 21.23 -16.69
CA SER A 62 8.42 20.70 -16.26
C SER A 62 8.56 20.83 -14.74
N PHE A 63 8.98 19.74 -14.09
CA PHE A 63 9.22 19.66 -12.66
C PHE A 63 10.61 19.09 -12.39
N SER A 64 11.29 19.59 -11.36
CA SER A 64 12.40 18.84 -10.76
C SER A 64 11.84 17.73 -9.86
N GLY A 65 12.61 16.66 -9.64
CA GLY A 65 12.24 15.58 -8.72
C GLY A 65 11.86 16.10 -7.32
N LYS A 66 12.64 17.04 -6.78
CA LYS A 66 12.35 17.71 -5.49
C LYS A 66 11.04 18.49 -5.49
N SER A 67 10.78 19.27 -6.54
CA SER A 67 9.53 20.03 -6.63
C SER A 67 8.31 19.11 -6.69
N LEU A 68 8.44 17.98 -7.39
CA LEU A 68 7.38 16.98 -7.49
C LEU A 68 7.16 16.24 -6.17
N LEU A 69 8.24 15.89 -5.46
CA LEU A 69 8.16 15.33 -4.10
C LEU A 69 7.38 16.27 -3.16
N THR A 70 7.68 17.58 -3.18
CA THR A 70 6.94 18.56 -2.38
C THR A 70 5.44 18.54 -2.70
N GLN A 71 5.06 18.38 -3.97
CA GLN A 71 3.64 18.25 -4.34
C GLN A 71 3.01 16.98 -3.77
N PHE A 72 3.68 15.83 -3.86
CA PHE A 72 3.15 14.58 -3.28
C PHE A 72 2.98 14.67 -1.76
N LEU A 73 3.98 15.19 -1.05
CA LEU A 73 3.89 15.35 0.41
C LEU A 73 2.75 16.29 0.81
N ARG A 74 2.57 17.39 0.06
CA ARG A 74 1.47 18.33 0.30
C ARG A 74 0.10 17.68 0.07
N LEU A 75 -0.02 16.85 -0.95
CA LEU A 75 -1.24 16.10 -1.24
C LEU A 75 -1.55 15.10 -0.12
N MET A 76 -0.56 14.34 0.33
CA MET A 76 -0.71 13.41 1.45
C MET A 76 -1.17 14.11 2.73
N GLU A 77 -0.65 15.31 3.00
CA GLU A 77 -1.07 16.15 4.13
C GLU A 77 -2.54 16.59 3.98
N ILE A 78 -2.94 17.07 2.80
CA ILE A 78 -4.31 17.54 2.52
C ILE A 78 -5.34 16.43 2.72
N TYR A 79 -5.02 15.21 2.29
CA TYR A 79 -5.92 14.05 2.40
C TYR A 79 -5.69 13.20 3.65
N GLU A 80 -4.84 13.67 4.58
CA GLU A 80 -4.51 12.99 5.84
C GLU A 80 -4.09 11.52 5.65
N VAL A 81 -3.33 11.26 4.57
CA VAL A 81 -2.80 9.93 4.27
C VAL A 81 -1.76 9.55 5.33
N LYS A 82 -1.96 8.40 5.98
CA LYS A 82 -1.03 7.91 6.99
C LYS A 82 0.27 7.43 6.34
N SER A 83 1.38 7.63 7.04
CA SER A 83 2.70 7.13 6.64
C SER A 83 3.46 6.60 7.85
N ALA A 84 4.24 5.53 7.66
CA ALA A 84 5.17 5.00 8.64
C ALA A 84 6.57 4.84 8.03
N PHE A 85 7.49 5.69 8.49
CA PHE A 85 8.90 5.71 8.12
C PHE A 85 9.73 4.76 8.99
N HIS A 86 10.97 4.47 8.59
CA HIS A 86 11.84 3.50 9.25
C HIS A 86 11.21 2.09 9.31
N ARG A 87 10.41 1.73 8.32
CA ARG A 87 9.65 0.47 8.25
C ARG A 87 10.05 -0.34 7.04
N GLU A 88 10.88 -1.35 7.28
CA GLU A 88 11.33 -2.29 6.26
C GLU A 88 10.42 -3.51 6.22
N LEU A 89 9.84 -3.81 5.06
CA LEU A 89 9.04 -5.02 4.87
C LEU A 89 9.94 -6.26 4.92
N ILE A 90 9.57 -7.24 5.76
CA ILE A 90 10.29 -8.51 5.93
C ILE A 90 9.54 -9.66 5.27
N SER A 91 8.22 -9.71 5.40
CA SER A 91 7.40 -10.74 4.76
C SER A 91 5.95 -10.30 4.63
N VAL A 92 5.26 -10.95 3.68
CA VAL A 92 3.82 -10.80 3.49
C VAL A 92 3.21 -12.19 3.63
N SER A 93 2.09 -12.28 4.32
CA SER A 93 1.28 -13.50 4.43
C SER A 93 -0.19 -13.18 4.13
N LEU A 94 -0.91 -14.14 3.57
CA LEU A 94 -2.36 -14.07 3.43
C LEU A 94 -2.99 -14.86 4.57
N ASN A 95 -3.83 -14.20 5.35
CA ASN A 95 -4.52 -14.82 6.48
C ASN A 95 -6.03 -14.86 6.25
N GLU A 96 -6.64 -15.96 6.68
CA GLU A 96 -8.08 -16.11 6.78
C GLU A 96 -8.52 -15.78 8.21
N ARG A 97 -9.65 -15.09 8.35
CA ARG A 97 -10.18 -14.76 9.67
C ARG A 97 -10.89 -15.99 10.24
N SER A 98 -10.20 -16.81 11.03
CA SER A 98 -10.82 -17.96 11.71
C SER A 98 -11.80 -17.46 12.78
N GLN A 99 -13.08 -17.83 12.70
CA GLN A 99 -14.00 -17.63 13.82
C GLN A 99 -13.59 -18.57 14.95
N VAL A 100 -12.84 -18.04 15.92
CA VAL A 100 -12.78 -18.65 17.25
C VAL A 100 -13.46 -17.69 18.21
N SER A 101 -14.79 -17.61 18.12
CA SER A 101 -15.63 -17.12 19.21
C SER A 101 -16.54 -18.26 19.67
N PRO A 102 -16.52 -18.65 20.95
CA PRO A 102 -17.37 -19.70 21.48
C PRO A 102 -18.78 -19.14 21.73
N ALA A 103 -19.64 -19.12 20.72
CA ALA A 103 -21.07 -18.94 20.92
C ALA A 103 -21.86 -19.50 19.70
N PRO A 104 -22.86 -20.37 19.91
CA PRO A 104 -23.71 -20.83 18.84
C PRO A 104 -24.80 -19.77 18.60
N LEU A 105 -24.75 -19.06 17.47
CA LEU A 105 -25.85 -18.20 17.04
C LEU A 105 -26.27 -18.60 15.62
N ILE A 106 -27.34 -19.40 15.60
CA ILE A 106 -28.41 -19.55 14.61
C ILE A 106 -28.09 -18.99 13.22
N GLN A 107 -27.89 -19.91 12.28
CA GLN A 107 -27.76 -19.65 10.86
C GLN A 107 -29.12 -19.21 10.30
N ASN A 108 -29.27 -17.92 10.00
CA ASN A 108 -30.26 -17.47 9.02
C ASN A 108 -29.54 -17.37 7.67
N GLU A 109 -29.82 -18.38 6.85
CA GLU A 109 -29.47 -18.45 5.43
C GLU A 109 -30.22 -17.35 4.69
N THR A 110 -29.48 -16.38 4.13
CA THR A 110 -29.98 -15.47 3.11
C THR A 110 -29.57 -16.02 1.76
N ALA A 111 -30.51 -16.04 0.81
CA ALA A 111 -30.46 -16.75 -0.48
C ALA A 111 -29.43 -16.22 -1.52
N ASP A 112 -28.47 -15.37 -1.12
CA ASP A 112 -27.29 -15.04 -1.93
C ASP A 112 -26.04 -15.49 -1.17
N GLY A 113 -25.59 -16.69 -1.53
CA GLY A 113 -24.57 -17.50 -0.86
C GLY A 113 -23.13 -17.01 -1.01
N GLU A 114 -22.82 -15.78 -0.60
CA GLU A 114 -21.45 -15.36 -0.31
C GLU A 114 -21.34 -14.64 1.04
N LYS A 115 -21.58 -15.37 2.13
CA LYS A 115 -20.94 -15.04 3.42
C LYS A 115 -19.53 -15.64 3.45
N GLY A 116 -18.75 -15.33 2.41
CA GLY A 116 -17.37 -15.76 2.24
C GLY A 116 -16.43 -14.88 3.04
N PHE A 117 -15.64 -15.49 3.92
CA PHE A 117 -14.54 -14.84 4.62
C PHE A 117 -13.63 -14.15 3.60
N ARG A 118 -13.43 -12.82 3.71
CA ARG A 118 -12.46 -12.12 2.88
C ARG A 118 -11.09 -12.23 3.54
N PRO A 119 -10.11 -12.95 2.93
CA PRO A 119 -8.78 -13.05 3.50
C PRO A 119 -8.12 -11.67 3.51
N PHE A 120 -7.15 -11.43 4.38
CA PHE A 120 -6.43 -10.15 4.49
C PHE A 120 -4.92 -10.39 4.52
N PHE A 121 -4.15 -9.40 4.09
CA PHE A 121 -2.71 -9.47 4.15
C PHE A 121 -2.21 -9.07 5.53
N THR A 122 -1.24 -9.81 6.04
CA THR A 122 -0.43 -9.42 7.19
C THR A 122 1.01 -9.23 6.74
N LEU A 123 1.53 -8.05 7.01
CA LEU A 123 2.89 -7.65 6.70
C LEU A 123 3.69 -7.70 8.01
N SER A 124 4.77 -8.48 8.02
CA SER A 124 5.80 -8.35 9.05
C SER A 124 6.79 -7.29 8.62
N VAL A 125 6.98 -6.30 9.48
CA VAL A 125 7.73 -5.08 9.19
C VAL A 125 8.73 -4.85 10.31
N LYS A 126 10.00 -4.66 9.95
CA LYS A 126 11.05 -4.31 10.90
C LYS A 126 11.16 -2.80 11.03
N ASN A 127 11.08 -2.33 12.26
CA ASN A 127 11.41 -0.96 12.60
C ASN A 127 12.95 -0.79 12.60
N THR A 128 13.48 -0.02 11.65
CA THR A 128 14.93 0.10 11.47
C THR A 128 15.62 0.90 12.58
N MET A 129 14.86 1.68 13.36
CA MET A 129 15.39 2.41 14.52
C MET A 129 15.43 1.55 15.77
N SER A 130 14.34 0.85 16.10
CA SER A 130 14.23 0.06 17.33
C SER A 130 14.66 -1.40 17.17
N GLN A 131 14.82 -1.87 15.92
CA GLN A 131 15.04 -3.26 15.54
C GLN A 131 13.90 -4.22 15.93
N LYS A 132 12.74 -3.69 16.37
CA LYS A 132 11.55 -4.49 16.69
C LYS A 132 10.77 -4.84 15.43
N GLU A 133 10.17 -6.01 15.43
CA GLU A 133 9.16 -6.38 14.42
C GLU A 133 7.79 -5.87 14.83
N GLU A 134 7.06 -5.38 13.83
CA GLU A 134 5.73 -4.83 13.91
C GLU A 134 4.86 -5.51 12.85
N LEU A 135 3.57 -5.64 13.12
CA LEU A 135 2.62 -6.27 12.22
C LEU A 135 1.65 -5.22 11.68
N TYR A 136 1.37 -5.27 10.38
CA TYR A 136 0.38 -4.42 9.71
C TYR A 136 -0.61 -5.27 8.93
N CYS A 137 -1.87 -4.85 8.88
CA CYS A 137 -2.94 -5.58 8.21
C CYS A 137 -3.60 -4.75 7.11
N CYS A 138 -3.82 -5.34 5.93
CA CYS A 138 -4.56 -4.67 4.86
C CYS A 138 -5.41 -5.59 3.99
N ASN A 139 -6.37 -4.99 3.29
CA ASN A 139 -7.16 -5.71 2.28
C ASN A 139 -6.45 -5.75 0.91
N TYR A 140 -5.70 -4.71 0.57
CA TYR A 140 -5.01 -4.55 -0.71
C TYR A 140 -3.56 -4.13 -0.49
N LEU A 141 -2.69 -4.52 -1.40
CA LEU A 141 -1.26 -4.30 -1.27
C LEU A 141 -0.67 -3.80 -2.59
N ILE A 142 0.11 -2.73 -2.51
CA ILE A 142 0.94 -2.26 -3.61
C ILE A 142 2.40 -2.36 -3.17
N LEU A 143 3.20 -3.12 -3.90
CA LEU A 143 4.64 -3.23 -3.68
C LEU A 143 5.36 -2.37 -4.73
N ALA A 144 5.96 -1.26 -4.30
CA ALA A 144 6.51 -0.21 -5.14
C ALA A 144 8.02 0.03 -4.86
N PHE A 145 8.78 -1.05 -4.67
CA PHE A 145 10.22 -1.00 -4.37
C PHE A 145 10.99 -2.09 -5.12
N SER A 146 12.32 -1.92 -5.21
CA SER A 146 13.21 -2.87 -5.86
C SER A 146 13.16 -4.26 -5.20
N ASN A 147 13.21 -5.33 -5.99
CA ASN A 147 13.11 -6.72 -5.52
C ASN A 147 11.77 -7.10 -4.86
N SER A 148 10.73 -6.28 -5.03
CA SER A 148 9.37 -6.56 -4.53
C SER A 148 8.79 -7.89 -5.02
N LYS A 149 9.23 -8.41 -6.16
CA LYS A 149 8.86 -9.76 -6.65
C LYS A 149 9.18 -10.88 -5.65
N ALA A 150 10.21 -10.73 -4.82
CA ALA A 150 10.54 -11.71 -3.78
C ALA A 150 9.48 -11.80 -2.68
N PHE A 151 8.62 -10.78 -2.57
CA PHE A 151 7.52 -10.70 -1.61
C PHE A 151 6.17 -11.01 -2.27
N SER A 152 6.19 -11.38 -3.56
CA SER A 152 4.97 -11.73 -4.26
C SER A 152 4.46 -13.08 -3.83
N LEU A 153 3.15 -13.14 -3.57
CA LEU A 153 2.44 -14.33 -3.12
C LEU A 153 1.78 -15.06 -4.30
N HIS A 154 2.48 -15.20 -5.43
CA HIS A 154 1.92 -15.74 -6.68
C HIS A 154 1.45 -17.22 -6.58
N ASP A 155 1.86 -17.97 -5.56
CA ASP A 155 1.57 -19.41 -5.44
C ASP A 155 0.36 -19.78 -4.55
N ALA A 156 -0.33 -18.81 -3.92
CA ALA A 156 -1.30 -19.09 -2.85
C ALA A 156 -2.77 -18.75 -3.16
N GLY A 157 -3.20 -18.82 -4.42
CA GLY A 157 -4.61 -18.56 -4.78
C GLY A 157 -5.09 -17.13 -4.51
N ILE A 158 -4.14 -16.17 -4.48
CA ILE A 158 -4.44 -14.77 -4.22
C ILE A 158 -5.01 -14.15 -5.50
N PRO A 159 -6.18 -13.48 -5.43
CA PRO A 159 -6.71 -12.75 -6.56
C PRO A 159 -5.70 -11.68 -7.06
N GLU A 160 -5.30 -11.76 -8.33
CA GLU A 160 -4.35 -10.82 -8.97
C GLU A 160 -4.80 -9.35 -8.93
N ASP A 161 -6.07 -9.09 -8.60
CA ASP A 161 -6.61 -7.75 -8.42
C ASP A 161 -6.20 -7.11 -7.07
N ARG A 162 -5.78 -7.91 -6.08
CA ARG A 162 -5.54 -7.45 -4.71
C ARG A 162 -4.10 -7.08 -4.38
N VAL A 163 -3.14 -7.62 -5.13
CA VAL A 163 -1.71 -7.29 -5.02
C VAL A 163 -1.23 -6.70 -6.33
N LYS A 164 -0.61 -5.53 -6.28
CA LYS A 164 0.01 -4.90 -7.45
C LYS A 164 1.49 -4.69 -7.19
N ILE A 165 2.31 -5.02 -8.17
CA ILE A 165 3.75 -4.79 -8.14
C ILE A 165 4.08 -3.74 -9.19
N ILE A 166 4.80 -2.69 -8.79
CA ILE A 166 5.23 -1.63 -9.70
C ILE A 166 6.74 -1.76 -9.90
N GLU A 167 7.13 -2.11 -11.11
CA GLU A 167 8.52 -2.10 -11.56
C GLU A 167 8.75 -0.89 -12.47
N GLY A 168 9.59 0.04 -12.04
CA GLY A 168 10.00 1.19 -12.85
C GLY A 168 11.44 1.03 -13.32
N LYS A 169 11.70 1.22 -14.63
CA LYS A 169 13.05 1.24 -15.19
C LYS A 169 13.67 2.64 -15.17
N SER A 170 12.83 3.67 -15.28
CA SER A 170 13.18 5.08 -15.19
C SER A 170 12.28 5.80 -14.18
N LEU A 171 12.64 7.02 -13.80
CA LEU A 171 11.81 7.85 -12.92
C LEU A 171 10.44 8.17 -13.53
N SER A 172 10.41 8.52 -14.83
CA SER A 172 9.17 8.78 -15.56
C SER A 172 8.26 7.54 -15.61
N ASP A 173 8.84 6.37 -15.89
CA ASP A 173 8.08 5.11 -15.91
C ASP A 173 7.54 4.76 -14.53
N ALA A 174 8.32 5.00 -13.47
CA ALA A 174 7.90 4.76 -12.09
C ALA A 174 6.71 5.64 -11.72
N LEU A 175 6.74 6.94 -12.06
CA LEU A 175 5.65 7.88 -11.81
C LEU A 175 4.38 7.50 -12.59
N THR A 176 4.53 7.19 -13.89
CA THR A 176 3.41 6.83 -14.76
C THR A 176 2.76 5.52 -14.31
N SER A 177 3.58 4.50 -14.05
CA SER A 177 3.10 3.19 -13.62
C SER A 177 2.48 3.25 -12.22
N GLY A 178 3.11 4.02 -11.31
CA GLY A 178 2.59 4.27 -9.98
C GLY A 178 1.22 4.94 -10.02
N GLY A 179 1.09 6.06 -10.73
CA GLY A 179 -0.18 6.77 -10.87
C GLY A 179 -1.29 5.90 -11.50
N LYS A 180 -0.96 5.12 -12.53
CA LYS A 180 -1.91 4.18 -13.15
C LYS A 180 -2.39 3.11 -12.17
N VAL A 181 -1.47 2.41 -11.51
CA VAL A 181 -1.79 1.35 -10.55
C VAL A 181 -2.56 1.90 -9.35
N GLY A 182 -2.17 3.06 -8.83
CA GLY A 182 -2.89 3.73 -7.75
C GLY A 182 -4.32 4.09 -8.15
N ARG A 183 -4.51 4.64 -9.35
CA ARG A 183 -5.84 4.96 -9.86
C ARG A 183 -6.72 3.70 -10.01
N GLU A 184 -6.19 2.65 -10.64
CA GLU A 184 -6.90 1.38 -10.79
C GLU A 184 -7.31 0.78 -9.44
N MET A 185 -6.40 0.79 -8.47
CA MET A 185 -6.67 0.32 -7.11
C MET A 185 -7.73 1.18 -6.41
N GLY A 186 -7.65 2.51 -6.55
CA GLY A 186 -8.62 3.43 -5.98
C GLY A 186 -10.02 3.24 -6.57
N GLU A 187 -10.13 3.09 -7.89
CA GLU A 187 -11.39 2.79 -8.57
C GLU A 187 -11.97 1.43 -8.16
N LEU A 188 -11.13 0.41 -7.97
CA LEU A 188 -11.54 -0.89 -7.45
C LEU A 188 -12.10 -0.79 -6.03
N LEU A 189 -11.46 0.00 -5.16
CA LEU A 189 -11.90 0.23 -3.79
C LEU A 189 -13.22 1.02 -3.73
N LEU A 190 -13.42 2.00 -4.61
CA LEU A 190 -14.68 2.73 -4.71
C LEU A 190 -15.87 1.83 -5.07
N ARG A 191 -15.69 0.86 -5.97
CA ARG A 191 -16.76 -0.08 -6.37
C ARG A 191 -17.17 -1.05 -5.25
N LYS A 192 -16.36 -1.18 -4.20
CA LYS A 192 -16.58 -2.10 -3.08
C LYS A 192 -17.07 -1.40 -1.80
N LYS A 193 -17.23 -0.07 -1.84
CA LYS A 193 -17.94 0.72 -0.82
C LYS A 193 -19.44 0.71 -1.11
#